data_AF-A0A7J7PEW4-F1
#
_entry.id   AF-A0A7J7PEW4-F1
#
_cell.length_a   1.000
_cell.length_b   1.000
_cell.length_c   1.000
_cell.angle_alpha   90.00
_cell.angle_beta   90.00
_cell.angle_gamma   90.00
#
_symmetry.space_group_name_H-M   'P 1'
#
loop_
_entity.id
_entity.type
_entity.pdbx_description
1 polymer ?
#
loop_
_entity_poly.entity_id
_entity_poly.type
_entity_poly.pdbx_seq_one_letter_code
_entity_poly.pdbx_strand_id
1 'polypeptide(L)'
;MSVALPALGLLATGLKCFAAAQVAAPAAYKLNFNKAVDKAHEGKAIRDIIQLPPSALQGLSKRADAALAVVNVKTVQQLGSWKLYKAARAMAVLAATEEAGARPEGAACNINGALDKQWEAASLAEVLAAPPSALQGLGPKSDEAMGELGIKSVQDLASWKYAAWADALLTLAEFEKPNFSS
;
A
#
# COMPACT_ATOMS: atom_id res chain seq x y z
N MET A 1 6.92 -68.62 45.06
CA MET A 1 6.21 -68.39 43.78
C MET A 1 6.24 -66.90 43.50
N SER A 2 7.20 -66.48 42.67
CA SER A 2 7.45 -65.07 42.35
C SER A 2 6.68 -64.74 41.07
N VAL A 3 5.78 -63.77 41.12
CA VAL A 3 5.06 -63.27 39.93
C VAL A 3 5.66 -61.92 39.58
N ALA A 4 6.42 -61.89 38.48
CA ALA A 4 6.99 -60.69 37.90
C ALA A 4 5.94 -59.98 37.01
N LEU A 5 5.73 -58.69 37.24
CA LEU A 5 4.98 -57.78 36.38
C LEU A 5 5.78 -57.48 35.09
N PRO A 6 5.17 -57.41 33.91
CA PRO A 6 5.86 -56.99 32.70
C PRO A 6 6.01 -55.45 32.65
N ALA A 7 7.19 -55.01 32.23
CA ALA A 7 7.56 -53.62 32.07
C ALA A 7 6.75 -52.94 30.96
N LEU A 8 6.19 -51.77 31.28
CA LEU A 8 5.57 -50.84 30.34
C LEU A 8 6.64 -50.29 29.38
N GLY A 9 6.53 -50.59 28.09
CA GLY A 9 7.39 -50.01 27.06
C GLY A 9 7.07 -48.53 26.84
N LEU A 10 8.00 -47.66 27.21
CA LEU A 10 7.94 -46.23 26.89
C LEU A 10 8.46 -46.03 25.46
N LEU A 11 7.55 -45.84 24.49
CA LEU A 11 7.91 -45.35 23.15
C LEU A 11 8.37 -43.90 23.28
N ALA A 12 9.68 -43.68 23.21
CA ALA A 12 10.26 -42.37 23.00
C ALA A 12 10.01 -41.94 21.54
N THR A 13 8.95 -41.18 21.31
CA THR A 13 8.69 -40.50 20.04
C THR A 13 9.80 -39.46 19.81
N GLY A 14 10.59 -39.67 18.77
CA GLY A 14 11.71 -38.80 18.40
C GLY A 14 11.29 -37.36 18.18
N LEU A 15 11.70 -36.48 19.08
CA LEU A 15 11.67 -35.04 18.89
C LEU A 15 12.73 -34.71 17.83
N LYS A 16 12.31 -34.57 16.57
CA LYS A 16 13.17 -33.98 15.54
C LYS A 16 13.41 -32.52 15.92
N CYS A 17 14.55 -32.25 16.53
CA CYS A 17 15.08 -30.89 16.64
C CYS A 17 15.24 -30.36 15.22
N PHE A 18 14.33 -29.48 14.80
CA PHE A 18 14.58 -28.62 13.65
C PHE A 18 15.77 -27.74 14.02
N ALA A 19 16.95 -28.08 13.50
CA ALA A 19 18.08 -27.19 13.52
C ALA A 19 17.62 -25.88 12.84
N ALA A 20 17.58 -24.79 13.60
CA ALA A 20 17.42 -23.47 13.04
C ALA A 20 18.50 -23.32 11.97
N ALA A 21 18.09 -23.18 10.71
CA ALA A 21 19.02 -22.95 9.62
C ALA A 21 19.91 -21.77 10.01
N GLN A 22 21.21 -22.05 10.11
CA GLN A 22 22.21 -21.09 10.54
C GLN A 22 22.21 -19.95 9.51
N VAL A 23 21.64 -18.80 9.87
CA VAL A 23 21.63 -17.60 9.03
C VAL A 23 23.10 -17.24 8.83
N ALA A 24 23.60 -17.42 7.60
CA ALA A 24 24.92 -16.95 7.23
C ALA A 24 25.01 -15.47 7.62
N ALA A 25 26.08 -15.07 8.29
CA ALA A 25 26.29 -13.68 8.69
C ALA A 25 25.97 -12.78 7.49
N PRO A 26 25.10 -11.77 7.64
CA PRO A 26 24.63 -11.01 6.50
C PRO A 26 25.85 -10.44 5.80
N ALA A 27 25.93 -10.65 4.48
CA ALA A 27 26.77 -9.80 3.65
C ALA A 27 26.49 -8.32 4.04
N ALA A 28 27.44 -7.41 3.86
CA ALA A 28 27.25 -6.00 4.22
C ALA A 28 26.22 -5.32 3.30
N TYR A 29 24.93 -5.65 3.48
CA TYR A 29 23.80 -5.15 2.70
C TYR A 29 23.62 -3.66 2.97
N LYS A 30 23.58 -2.86 1.89
CA LYS A 30 23.49 -1.39 1.96
C LYS A 30 22.07 -0.84 1.71
N LEU A 31 21.16 -1.68 1.21
CA LEU A 31 19.80 -1.27 0.87
C LEU A 31 19.07 -0.77 2.12
N ASN A 32 18.49 0.43 2.03
CA ASN A 32 17.65 1.01 3.07
C ASN A 32 16.69 2.05 2.45
N PHE A 33 15.60 2.33 3.16
CA PHE A 33 14.60 3.34 2.81
C PHE A 33 14.11 4.07 4.07
N ASN A 34 15.00 4.27 5.05
CA ASN A 34 14.67 4.80 6.38
C ASN A 34 13.98 6.18 6.33
N LYS A 35 14.16 6.95 5.26
CA LYS A 35 13.45 8.23 5.08
C LYS A 35 11.96 8.09 4.72
N ALA A 36 11.49 6.91 4.35
CA ALA A 36 10.10 6.64 4.01
C ALA A 36 9.30 6.04 5.18
N VAL A 37 9.97 5.47 6.18
CA VAL A 37 9.36 4.73 7.30
C VAL A 37 9.65 5.43 8.62
N ASP A 38 8.70 5.40 9.54
CA ASP A 38 8.90 5.96 10.87
C ASP A 38 10.08 5.27 11.58
N LYS A 39 10.80 6.03 12.41
CA LYS A 39 12.00 5.56 13.12
C LYS A 39 11.76 4.27 13.92
N ALA A 40 10.55 4.05 14.44
CA ALA A 40 10.18 2.84 15.17
C ALA A 40 10.11 1.57 14.29
N HIS A 41 10.18 1.72 12.97
CA HIS A 41 10.00 0.65 11.98
C HIS A 41 11.17 0.50 11.01
N GLU A 42 12.22 1.30 11.18
CA GLU A 42 13.47 1.13 10.44
C GLU A 42 14.06 -0.29 10.66
N GLY A 43 14.56 -0.91 9.57
CA GLY A 43 15.21 -2.22 9.61
C GLY A 43 14.26 -3.43 9.66
N LYS A 44 12.95 -3.23 9.74
CA LYS A 44 11.96 -4.32 9.59
C LYS A 44 11.93 -4.84 8.15
N ALA A 45 11.46 -6.08 7.98
CA ALA A 45 11.17 -6.63 6.67
C ALA A 45 10.08 -5.79 5.98
N ILE A 46 10.16 -5.64 4.65
CA ILE A 46 9.18 -4.90 3.87
C ILE A 46 7.80 -5.51 4.05
N ARG A 47 7.71 -6.85 4.07
CA ARG A 47 6.47 -7.59 4.34
C ARG A 47 5.82 -7.25 5.68
N ASP A 48 6.62 -6.98 6.71
CA ASP A 48 6.08 -6.58 8.02
C ASP A 48 5.59 -5.14 7.97
N ILE A 49 6.35 -4.25 7.34
CA ILE A 49 6.02 -2.82 7.23
C ILE A 49 4.70 -2.61 6.49
N ILE A 50 4.44 -3.34 5.40
CA ILE A 50 3.21 -3.17 4.63
C ILE A 50 1.94 -3.60 5.39
N GLN A 51 2.07 -4.41 6.45
CA GLN A 51 0.94 -4.77 7.32
C GLN A 51 0.65 -3.71 8.40
N LEU A 52 1.54 -2.75 8.61
CA LEU A 52 1.36 -1.69 9.61
C LEU A 52 0.38 -0.61 9.13
N PRO A 53 -0.18 0.19 10.06
CA PRO A 53 -0.98 1.37 9.72
C PRO A 53 -0.21 2.41 8.88
N PRO A 54 -0.89 3.28 8.12
CA PRO A 54 -0.25 4.36 7.36
C PRO A 54 0.69 5.25 8.17
N SER A 55 0.44 5.47 9.47
CA SER A 55 1.33 6.19 10.39
C SER A 55 2.69 5.54 10.61
N ALA A 56 2.90 4.30 10.11
CA ALA A 56 4.22 3.70 10.01
C ALA A 56 5.11 4.36 8.94
N LEU A 57 4.56 5.22 8.08
CA LEU A 57 5.32 6.04 7.15
C LEU A 57 5.78 7.33 7.81
N GLN A 58 7.04 7.69 7.59
CA GLN A 58 7.65 8.88 8.19
C GLN A 58 6.87 10.15 7.81
N GLY A 59 6.31 10.86 8.79
CA GLY A 59 5.59 12.12 8.57
C GLY A 59 4.07 11.98 8.47
N LEU A 60 3.52 10.77 8.58
CA LEU A 60 2.11 10.56 8.86
C LEU A 60 1.88 10.40 10.37
N SER A 61 0.82 11.01 10.88
CA SER A 61 0.43 10.90 12.29
C SER A 61 -0.70 9.88 12.47
N LYS A 62 -1.02 9.52 13.72
CA LYS A 62 -2.20 8.69 14.02
C LYS A 62 -3.52 9.30 13.52
N ARG A 63 -3.58 10.62 13.36
CA ARG A 63 -4.74 11.28 12.74
C ARG A 63 -4.90 10.85 11.28
N ALA A 64 -3.79 10.63 10.58
CA ALA A 64 -3.85 10.17 9.20
C ALA A 64 -4.45 8.77 9.07
N ASP A 65 -4.20 7.89 10.04
CA ASP A 65 -4.84 6.57 10.09
C ASP A 65 -6.37 6.69 10.18
N ALA A 66 -6.86 7.60 11.03
CA ALA A 66 -8.30 7.83 11.18
C ALA A 66 -8.93 8.39 9.89
N ALA A 67 -8.27 9.36 9.25
CA ALA A 67 -8.71 9.92 7.97
C ALA A 67 -8.75 8.86 6.85
N LEU A 68 -7.69 8.06 6.70
CA LEU A 68 -7.62 7.01 5.69
C LEU A 68 -8.59 5.85 5.95
N ALA A 69 -8.91 5.57 7.22
CA ALA A 69 -9.91 4.56 7.56
C ALA A 69 -11.30 4.90 7.03
N VAL A 70 -11.64 6.19 6.84
CA VAL A 70 -12.91 6.63 6.23
C VAL A 70 -13.05 6.10 4.80
N VAL A 71 -11.96 5.97 4.06
CA VAL A 71 -11.91 5.43 2.69
C VAL A 71 -11.46 3.97 2.65
N ASN A 72 -11.57 3.27 3.79
CA ASN A 72 -11.20 1.86 3.95
C ASN A 72 -9.71 1.55 3.72
N VAL A 73 -8.83 2.52 3.94
CA VAL A 73 -7.37 2.33 3.91
C VAL A 73 -6.84 2.29 5.34
N LYS A 74 -6.44 1.11 5.81
CA LYS A 74 -6.01 0.84 7.20
C LYS A 74 -4.57 0.35 7.31
N THR A 75 -3.96 -0.05 6.19
CA THR A 75 -2.56 -0.51 6.17
C THR A 75 -1.79 0.16 5.04
N VAL A 76 -0.45 0.17 5.15
CA VAL A 76 0.45 0.61 4.08
C VAL A 76 0.22 -0.21 2.79
N GLN A 77 -0.04 -1.51 2.89
CA GLN A 77 -0.42 -2.35 1.76
C GLN A 77 -1.70 -1.85 1.08
N GLN A 78 -2.75 -1.54 1.85
CA GLN A 78 -4.01 -1.03 1.30
C GLN A 78 -3.81 0.32 0.64
N LEU A 79 -2.96 1.19 1.20
CA LEU A 79 -2.60 2.47 0.58
C LEU A 79 -1.84 2.27 -0.74
N GLY A 80 -0.86 1.37 -0.77
CA GLY A 80 -0.07 1.08 -1.97
C GLY A 80 -0.88 0.39 -3.08
N SER A 81 -1.87 -0.42 -2.72
CA SER A 81 -2.78 -1.08 -3.67
C SER A 81 -4.01 -0.26 -4.03
N TRP A 82 -4.14 0.98 -3.52
CA TRP A 82 -5.37 1.74 -3.65
C TRP A 82 -5.64 2.18 -5.09
N LYS A 83 -6.68 1.58 -5.69
CA LYS A 83 -7.05 1.80 -7.10
C LYS A 83 -7.27 3.28 -7.46
N LEU A 84 -7.82 4.07 -6.54
CA LEU A 84 -8.17 5.48 -6.81
C LEU A 84 -6.92 6.35 -6.89
N TYR A 85 -5.94 6.11 -6.01
CA TYR A 85 -4.63 6.74 -6.11
C TYR A 85 -3.92 6.35 -7.43
N LYS A 86 -3.95 5.07 -7.81
CA LYS A 86 -3.35 4.62 -9.09
C LYS A 86 -4.01 5.26 -10.30
N ALA A 87 -5.34 5.39 -10.28
CA ALA A 87 -6.09 6.10 -11.32
C ALA A 87 -5.71 7.58 -11.38
N ALA A 88 -5.72 8.29 -10.25
CA ALA A 88 -5.33 9.70 -10.15
C ALA A 88 -3.91 9.94 -10.69
N ARG A 89 -2.95 9.07 -10.32
CA ARG A 89 -1.58 9.13 -10.85
C ARG A 89 -1.52 8.93 -12.36
N ALA A 90 -2.25 7.95 -12.90
CA ALA A 90 -2.30 7.71 -14.34
C ALA A 90 -2.94 8.90 -15.09
N MET A 91 -4.00 9.49 -14.54
CA MET A 91 -4.62 10.72 -15.07
C MET A 91 -3.59 11.86 -15.12
N ALA A 92 -2.84 12.10 -14.04
CA ALA A 92 -1.83 13.15 -13.98
C ALA A 92 -0.72 12.96 -15.03
N VAL A 93 -0.29 11.72 -15.28
CA VAL A 93 0.70 11.41 -16.32
C VAL A 93 0.16 11.69 -17.72
N LEU A 94 -1.07 11.25 -18.03
CA LEU A 94 -1.67 11.41 -19.36
C LEU A 94 -2.19 12.83 -19.63
N ALA A 95 -2.56 13.58 -18.59
CA ALA A 95 -2.98 14.98 -18.70
C ALA A 95 -1.89 15.86 -19.32
N ALA A 96 -0.61 15.53 -19.10
CA ALA A 96 0.51 16.22 -19.73
C ALA A 96 0.55 16.05 -21.26
N THR A 97 -0.17 15.07 -21.81
CA THR A 97 -0.30 14.80 -23.24
C THR A 97 -1.68 15.19 -23.80
N GLU A 98 -2.55 15.78 -22.97
CA GLU A 98 -3.90 16.16 -23.38
C GLU A 98 -3.87 17.43 -24.25
N GLU A 99 -4.44 17.35 -25.45
CA GLU A 99 -4.66 18.50 -26.33
C GLU A 99 -6.07 19.06 -26.08
N ALA A 100 -6.14 20.29 -25.59
CA ALA A 100 -7.40 20.93 -25.20
C ALA A 100 -8.40 21.00 -26.39
N GLY A 101 -9.58 20.42 -26.21
CA GLY A 101 -10.65 20.42 -27.22
C GLY A 101 -10.41 19.51 -28.43
N ALA A 102 -9.32 18.74 -28.46
CA ALA A 102 -8.95 17.90 -29.60
C ALA A 102 -9.54 16.48 -29.57
N ARG A 103 -10.66 16.26 -28.85
CA ARG A 103 -11.30 14.94 -28.81
C ARG A 103 -11.85 14.59 -30.19
N PRO A 104 -11.42 13.49 -30.83
CA PRO A 104 -11.96 13.08 -32.12
C PRO A 104 -13.45 12.72 -32.03
N GLU A 105 -14.21 13.05 -33.08
CA GLU A 105 -15.62 12.64 -33.19
C GLU A 105 -15.72 11.10 -33.17
N GLY A 106 -16.64 10.57 -32.36
CA GLY A 106 -16.83 9.11 -32.22
C GLY A 106 -15.78 8.37 -31.38
N ALA A 107 -14.86 9.07 -30.70
CA ALA A 107 -13.84 8.43 -29.87
C ALA A 107 -14.45 7.57 -28.73
N ALA A 108 -14.04 6.30 -28.65
CA ALA A 108 -14.51 5.33 -27.65
C ALA A 108 -13.75 5.36 -26.31
N CYS A 109 -12.58 6.00 -26.25
CA CYS A 109 -11.76 6.06 -25.05
C CYS A 109 -12.48 6.80 -23.91
N ASN A 110 -12.51 6.18 -22.72
CA ASN A 110 -13.09 6.75 -21.52
C ASN A 110 -12.51 6.08 -20.27
N ILE A 111 -12.73 6.70 -19.11
CA ILE A 111 -12.32 6.20 -17.79
C ILE A 111 -13.49 6.25 -16.80
N ASN A 112 -14.72 6.10 -17.28
CA ASN A 112 -15.94 6.32 -16.48
C ASN A 112 -15.98 5.44 -15.22
N GLY A 113 -15.41 4.23 -15.27
CA GLY A 113 -15.29 3.35 -14.10
C GLY A 113 -14.32 3.82 -13.01
N ALA A 114 -13.63 4.94 -13.19
CA ALA A 114 -12.80 5.59 -12.18
C ALA A 114 -13.43 6.90 -11.66
N LEU A 115 -14.49 7.41 -12.30
CA LEU A 115 -15.06 8.73 -12.05
C LEU A 115 -16.46 8.62 -11.45
N ASP A 116 -16.82 9.63 -10.67
CA ASP A 116 -18.22 9.88 -10.31
C ASP A 116 -19.00 10.36 -11.54
N LYS A 117 -20.32 10.12 -11.54
CA LYS A 117 -21.19 10.31 -12.72
C LYS A 117 -21.10 11.73 -13.30
N GLN A 118 -20.97 12.73 -12.43
CA GLN A 118 -20.91 14.13 -12.84
C GLN A 118 -19.60 14.51 -13.56
N TRP A 119 -18.55 13.70 -13.45
CA TRP A 119 -17.22 13.97 -14.02
C TRP A 119 -16.90 13.13 -15.26
N GLU A 120 -17.77 12.19 -15.66
CA GLU A 120 -17.52 11.28 -16.79
C GLU A 120 -17.26 11.99 -18.14
N ALA A 121 -17.74 13.22 -18.31
CA ALA A 121 -17.56 14.02 -19.53
C ALA A 121 -16.42 15.04 -19.44
N ALA A 122 -15.75 15.15 -18.29
CA ALA A 122 -14.68 16.11 -18.06
C ALA A 122 -13.36 15.66 -18.71
N SER A 123 -12.54 16.62 -19.08
CA SER A 123 -11.13 16.43 -19.47
C SER A 123 -10.29 15.96 -18.27
N LEU A 124 -9.10 15.40 -18.54
CA LEU A 124 -8.18 15.00 -17.48
C LEU A 124 -7.76 16.21 -16.64
N ALA A 125 -7.50 17.36 -17.27
CA ALA A 125 -7.17 18.60 -16.56
C ALA A 125 -8.30 19.04 -15.59
N GLU A 126 -9.56 18.97 -16.03
CA GLU A 126 -10.73 19.30 -15.19
C GLU A 126 -10.89 18.31 -14.03
N VAL A 127 -10.75 17.01 -14.29
CA VAL A 127 -10.81 15.98 -13.23
C VAL A 127 -9.68 16.15 -12.21
N LEU A 128 -8.47 16.50 -12.64
CA LEU A 128 -7.34 16.70 -11.73
C LEU A 128 -7.54 17.89 -10.79
N ALA A 129 -8.20 18.95 -11.27
CA ALA A 129 -8.57 20.11 -10.47
C ALA A 129 -9.76 19.86 -9.53
N ALA A 130 -10.54 18.80 -9.78
CA ALA A 130 -11.71 18.44 -9.00
C ALA A 130 -11.36 17.90 -7.60
N PRO A 131 -12.30 17.94 -6.63
CA PRO A 131 -12.12 17.29 -5.33
C PRO A 131 -12.00 15.76 -5.45
N PRO A 132 -11.50 15.06 -4.42
CA PRO A 132 -11.40 13.61 -4.44
C PRO A 132 -12.72 12.87 -4.73
N SER A 133 -13.87 13.43 -4.33
CA SER A 133 -15.22 12.93 -4.66
C SER A 133 -15.54 12.88 -6.17
N ALA A 134 -14.69 13.47 -7.02
CA ALA A 134 -14.75 13.24 -8.46
C ALA A 134 -14.38 11.81 -8.86
N LEU A 135 -13.71 11.05 -7.99
CA LEU A 135 -13.41 9.65 -8.18
C LEU A 135 -14.53 8.76 -7.65
N GLN A 136 -14.82 7.68 -8.37
CA GLN A 136 -15.93 6.79 -8.03
C GLN A 136 -15.78 6.19 -6.62
N GLY A 137 -16.87 6.27 -5.84
CA GLY A 137 -16.95 5.67 -4.51
C GLY A 137 -16.38 6.53 -3.39
N LEU A 138 -15.97 7.77 -3.70
CA LEU A 138 -15.69 8.80 -2.73
C LEU A 138 -16.89 9.76 -2.64
N GLY A 139 -17.15 10.29 -1.45
CA GLY A 139 -18.23 11.25 -1.22
C GLY A 139 -17.78 12.41 -0.34
N PRO A 140 -18.69 13.30 0.09
CA PRO A 140 -18.34 14.50 0.84
C PRO A 140 -17.51 14.21 2.11
N LYS A 141 -17.84 13.13 2.82
CA LYS A 141 -17.09 12.69 4.01
C LYS A 141 -15.65 12.27 3.67
N SER A 142 -15.43 11.72 2.48
CA SER A 142 -14.09 11.39 1.98
C SER A 142 -13.28 12.65 1.71
N ASP A 143 -13.89 13.68 1.13
CA ASP A 143 -13.23 14.97 0.87
C ASP A 143 -12.80 15.65 2.18
N GLU A 144 -13.67 15.65 3.19
CA GLU A 144 -13.33 16.18 4.52
C GLU A 144 -12.13 15.44 5.13
N ALA A 145 -12.17 14.10 5.10
CA ALA A 145 -11.09 13.28 5.64
C ALA A 145 -9.76 13.47 4.88
N MET A 146 -9.81 13.54 3.55
CA MET A 146 -8.63 13.79 2.71
C MET A 146 -8.11 15.22 2.88
N GLY A 147 -9.01 16.18 3.10
CA GLY A 147 -8.66 17.56 3.44
C GLY A 147 -7.82 17.66 4.70
N GLU A 148 -8.05 16.81 5.72
CA GLU A 148 -7.19 16.73 6.90
C GLU A 148 -5.74 16.32 6.60
N LEU A 149 -5.54 15.60 5.49
CA LEU A 149 -4.23 15.16 5.00
C LEU A 149 -3.58 16.19 4.05
N GLY A 150 -4.25 17.32 3.80
CA GLY A 150 -3.86 18.31 2.81
C GLY A 150 -4.18 17.92 1.36
N ILE A 151 -5.00 16.90 1.14
CA ILE A 151 -5.42 16.45 -0.18
C ILE A 151 -6.77 17.08 -0.50
N LYS A 152 -6.79 18.10 -1.36
CA LYS A 152 -8.01 18.85 -1.71
C LYS A 152 -8.47 18.60 -3.14
N SER A 153 -7.62 17.98 -3.95
CA SER A 153 -7.89 17.68 -5.34
C SER A 153 -7.41 16.28 -5.74
N VAL A 154 -7.90 15.77 -6.87
CA VAL A 154 -7.39 14.54 -7.49
C VAL A 154 -5.90 14.70 -7.84
N GLN A 155 -5.45 15.90 -8.22
CA GLN A 155 -4.04 16.21 -8.43
C GLN A 155 -3.19 16.09 -7.16
N ASP A 156 -3.71 16.56 -6.01
CA ASP A 156 -3.02 16.40 -4.73
C ASP A 156 -2.87 14.92 -4.38
N LEU A 157 -3.92 14.12 -4.62
CA LEU A 157 -3.87 12.67 -4.41
C LEU A 157 -2.85 12.01 -5.35
N ALA A 158 -2.85 12.39 -6.63
CA ALA A 158 -1.93 11.86 -7.63
C ALA A 158 -0.45 12.11 -7.29
N SER A 159 -0.16 13.27 -6.68
CA SER A 159 1.19 13.70 -6.29
C SER A 159 1.53 13.37 -4.83
N TRP A 160 0.67 12.65 -4.12
CA TRP A 160 0.83 12.41 -2.70
C TRP A 160 1.97 11.43 -2.40
N LYS A 161 3.07 11.95 -1.85
CA LYS A 161 4.31 11.18 -1.62
C LYS A 161 4.12 9.90 -0.79
N TYR A 162 3.18 9.89 0.17
CA TYR A 162 2.99 8.73 1.05
C TYR A 162 2.33 7.56 0.33
N ALA A 163 1.40 7.82 -0.60
CA ALA A 163 0.85 6.79 -1.46
C ALA A 163 1.90 6.28 -2.46
N ALA A 164 2.79 7.15 -2.95
CA ALA A 164 3.93 6.74 -3.77
C ALA A 164 4.90 5.82 -3.02
N TRP A 165 5.24 6.14 -1.77
CA TRP A 165 6.07 5.28 -0.93
C TRP A 165 5.39 3.94 -0.63
N ALA A 166 4.10 3.96 -0.31
CA ALA A 166 3.33 2.74 -0.05
C ALA A 166 3.26 1.81 -1.28
N ASP A 167 3.03 2.36 -2.47
CA ASP A 167 3.02 1.59 -3.72
C ASP A 167 4.42 1.00 -4.01
N ALA A 168 5.49 1.79 -3.84
CA ALA A 168 6.85 1.31 -4.01
C ALA A 168 7.23 0.20 -3.01
N LEU A 169 6.87 0.36 -1.72
CA LEU A 169 7.08 -0.68 -0.71
C LEU A 169 6.31 -1.95 -1.05
N LEU A 170 5.05 -1.83 -1.47
CA LEU A 170 4.24 -2.97 -1.87
C LEU A 170 4.85 -3.70 -3.07
N THR A 171 5.30 -2.97 -4.10
CA THR A 171 5.99 -3.56 -5.24
C THR A 171 7.28 -4.29 -4.81
N LEU A 172 8.12 -3.67 -3.97
CA LEU A 172 9.35 -4.30 -3.50
C LEU A 172 9.12 -5.51 -2.59
N ALA A 173 8.00 -5.56 -1.87
CA ALA A 173 7.63 -6.70 -1.02
C ALA A 173 7.47 -8.02 -1.82
N GLU A 174 7.12 -7.93 -3.11
CA GLU A 174 7.02 -9.09 -4.01
C GLU A 174 8.40 -9.74 -4.25
N PHE A 175 9.47 -8.94 -4.20
CA PHE A 175 10.85 -9.37 -4.47
C PHE A 175 11.64 -9.69 -3.20
N GLU A 176 11.10 -9.40 -2.01
CA GLU A 176 11.73 -9.76 -0.75
C GLU A 176 11.77 -11.30 -0.64
N LYS A 177 12.90 -11.91 -0.26
CA LYS A 177 12.98 -13.35 0.01
C LYS A 177 13.23 -13.58 1.49
N PRO A 178 12.58 -14.57 2.13
CA PRO A 178 12.89 -14.91 3.51
C PRO A 178 14.36 -15.34 3.61
N ASN A 179 14.98 -14.98 4.74
CA ASN A 179 16.35 -15.36 5.09
C ASN A 179 17.42 -14.98 4.06
N PHE A 180 17.21 -13.90 3.28
CA PHE A 180 18.16 -13.43 2.26
C PHE A 180 18.54 -14.49 1.22
N SER A 181 17.65 -15.46 0.98
CA SER A 181 17.88 -16.50 -0.03
C SER A 181 17.98 -15.87 -1.42
N SER A 182 18.90 -16.39 -2.26
CA SER A 182 19.11 -15.93 -3.65
C SER A 182 18.19 -16.62 -4.63
#